data_AF-A0A8H7LFY3-F1
#
_entry.id   AF-A0A8H7LFY3-F1
#
_cell.length_a   1.000
_cell.length_b   1.000
_cell.length_c   1.000
_cell.angle_alpha   90.00
_cell.angle_beta   90.00
_cell.angle_gamma   90.00
#
_symmetry.space_group_name_H-M   'P 1'
#
loop_
_entity.id
_entity.type
_entity.pdbx_description
1 polymer ?
#
loop_
_entity_poly.entity_id
_entity_poly.type
_entity_poly.pdbx_seq_one_letter_code
_entity_poly.pdbx_strand_id
1 'polypeptide(L)'
;MSLVCTHSCSREPQTFMGLPPEIIIEIINFVTPGDLVSLCRTNKSLRRMFFRKPAAAIWRTAQSNVPNLPPCPVGMAEPAYAALVRDVSKYVGADKPDAVFIPTSCSKFLRPRGRGYVDGSRGPYCLREELETGKAMRDAMKDTEGWVDQVNEHLSIVNEEATQLKTFIRTLSVSDITWKETMIKAKRESVRNKLRVLGWEQQELELSDGLKRQWDRIVDVPTPLTERNWAYLEVKLVSLITVNRSQIPDVHEESADM
;
A
#
# COMPACT_ATOMS: atom_id res chain seq x y z
N MET A 1 34.92 9.21 -53.66
CA MET A 1 34.53 7.97 -52.94
C MET A 1 34.16 8.37 -51.52
N SER A 2 32.89 8.74 -51.29
CA SER A 2 32.41 9.09 -49.95
C SER A 2 31.77 7.86 -49.32
N LEU A 3 32.42 7.32 -48.29
CA LEU A 3 31.83 6.31 -47.40
C LEU A 3 30.84 7.03 -46.49
N VAL A 4 29.54 6.92 -46.79
CA VAL A 4 28.48 7.34 -45.89
C VAL A 4 28.29 6.22 -44.87
N CYS A 5 28.76 6.45 -43.64
CA CYS A 5 28.45 5.59 -42.49
C CYS A 5 26.96 5.72 -42.16
N THR A 6 26.14 4.83 -42.71
CA THR A 6 24.74 4.66 -42.32
C THR A 6 24.66 3.71 -41.12
N HIS A 7 25.10 4.16 -39.95
CA HIS A 7 24.59 3.59 -38.70
C HIS A 7 23.38 4.42 -38.29
N SER A 8 22.23 4.09 -38.89
CA SER A 8 20.92 4.42 -38.34
C SER A 8 20.83 3.80 -36.94
N CYS A 9 21.15 4.59 -35.92
CA CYS A 9 20.97 4.23 -34.52
C CYS A 9 19.48 4.33 -34.19
N SER A 10 18.70 3.33 -34.62
CA SER A 10 17.36 3.11 -34.09
C SER A 10 17.51 2.59 -32.67
N ARG A 11 17.68 3.49 -31.69
CA ARG A 11 17.54 3.13 -30.27
C ARG A 11 16.07 2.85 -30.01
N GLU A 12 15.68 1.59 -30.18
CA GLU A 12 14.46 1.10 -29.56
C GLU A 12 14.55 1.38 -28.05
N PRO A 13 13.46 1.87 -27.42
CA PRO A 13 13.46 2.07 -25.98
C PRO A 13 13.69 0.73 -25.30
N GLN A 14 14.81 0.61 -24.58
CA GLN A 14 15.10 -0.60 -23.80
C GLN A 14 13.97 -0.81 -22.80
N THR A 15 13.33 -1.97 -22.88
CA THR A 15 12.33 -2.37 -21.90
C THR A 15 13.03 -2.79 -20.61
N PHE A 16 12.37 -2.61 -19.45
CA PHE A 16 12.90 -3.08 -18.16
C PHE A 16 13.33 -4.56 -18.19
N MET A 17 12.61 -5.39 -18.95
CA MET A 17 12.92 -6.81 -19.10
C MET A 17 14.09 -7.10 -20.06
N GLY A 18 14.60 -6.09 -20.76
CA GLY A 18 15.81 -6.16 -21.57
C GLY A 18 17.09 -5.91 -20.79
N LEU A 19 17.00 -5.56 -19.50
CA LEU A 19 18.15 -5.42 -18.60
C LEU A 19 18.70 -6.80 -18.20
N PRO A 20 20.01 -6.90 -17.90
CA PRO A 20 20.57 -8.11 -17.29
C PRO A 20 19.85 -8.46 -15.97
N PRO A 21 19.61 -9.75 -15.67
CA PRO A 21 18.93 -10.18 -14.45
C PRO A 21 19.54 -9.62 -13.17
N GLU A 22 20.86 -9.46 -13.13
CA GLU A 22 21.61 -8.94 -11.99
C GLU A 22 21.22 -7.50 -11.68
N ILE A 23 21.05 -6.68 -12.72
CA ILE A 23 20.60 -5.28 -12.59
C ILE A 23 19.14 -5.23 -12.14
N ILE A 24 18.31 -6.12 -12.67
CA ILE A 24 16.91 -6.22 -12.23
C ILE A 24 16.86 -6.60 -10.75
N ILE A 25 17.68 -7.55 -10.30
CA ILE A 25 17.76 -7.97 -8.89
C ILE A 25 18.24 -6.80 -8.02
N GLU A 26 19.27 -6.06 -8.46
CA GLU A 26 19.78 -4.91 -7.73
C GLU A 26 18.70 -3.84 -7.51
N ILE A 27 17.94 -3.50 -8.55
CA ILE A 27 16.80 -2.56 -8.44
C ILE A 27 15.77 -3.10 -7.44
N ILE A 28 15.49 -4.40 -7.50
CA ILE A 28 14.50 -5.04 -6.64
C ILE A 28 14.96 -5.11 -5.18
N ASN A 29 16.25 -5.10 -4.89
CA ASN A 29 16.75 -5.06 -3.52
C ASN A 29 16.38 -3.75 -2.79
N PHE A 30 15.96 -2.69 -3.50
CA PHE A 30 15.52 -1.43 -2.90
C PHE A 30 13.99 -1.32 -2.71
N VAL A 31 13.21 -2.32 -3.11
CA VAL A 31 11.74 -2.24 -3.06
C VAL A 31 11.18 -2.81 -1.76
N THR A 32 9.99 -2.37 -1.36
CA THR A 32 9.29 -2.95 -0.22
C THR A 32 8.69 -4.32 -0.57
N PRO A 33 8.34 -5.16 0.42
CA PRO A 33 7.71 -6.46 0.18
C PRO A 33 6.40 -6.30 -0.59
N GLY A 34 5.64 -5.25 -0.30
CA GLY A 34 4.37 -4.95 -0.97
C GLY A 34 4.54 -4.60 -2.45
N ASP A 35 5.58 -3.85 -2.78
CA ASP A 35 5.94 -3.50 -4.15
C ASP A 35 6.40 -4.74 -4.91
N LEU A 36 7.25 -5.57 -4.30
CA LEU A 36 7.73 -6.81 -4.91
C LEU A 36 6.58 -7.76 -5.27
N VAL A 37 5.60 -7.95 -4.38
CA VAL A 37 4.42 -8.76 -4.72
C VAL A 37 3.59 -8.10 -5.83
N SER A 38 3.51 -6.77 -5.86
CA SER A 38 2.77 -6.05 -6.90
C SER A 38 3.43 -6.20 -8.27
N LEU A 39 4.76 -6.07 -8.35
CA LEU A 39 5.57 -6.32 -9.55
C LEU A 39 5.43 -7.75 -10.06
N CYS A 40 5.43 -8.74 -9.15
CA CYS A 40 5.20 -10.14 -9.52
C CYS A 40 3.77 -10.41 -10.01
N ARG A 41 2.78 -9.62 -9.58
CA ARG A 41 1.38 -9.76 -10.04
C ARG A 41 1.16 -9.14 -11.42
N THR A 42 1.93 -8.11 -11.78
CA THR A 42 1.79 -7.40 -13.06
C THR A 42 2.65 -8.01 -14.17
N ASN A 43 3.72 -8.76 -13.84
CA ASN A 43 4.65 -9.29 -14.83
C ASN A 43 4.96 -10.78 -14.63
N LYS A 44 4.64 -11.60 -15.65
CA LYS A 44 4.86 -13.07 -15.62
C LYS A 44 6.34 -13.46 -15.54
N SER A 45 7.23 -12.67 -16.12
CA SER A 45 8.68 -12.92 -16.10
C SER A 45 9.27 -12.64 -14.72
N LEU A 46 8.91 -11.51 -14.10
CA LEU A 46 9.28 -11.21 -12.71
C LEU A 46 8.72 -12.27 -11.75
N ARG A 47 7.46 -12.68 -11.93
CA ARG A 47 6.87 -13.78 -11.17
C ARG A 47 7.68 -15.06 -11.27
N ARG A 48 8.10 -15.45 -12.49
CA ARG A 48 8.88 -16.67 -12.72
C ARG A 48 10.28 -16.59 -12.12
N MET A 49 10.86 -15.40 -12.07
CA MET A 49 12.18 -15.14 -11.50
C MET A 49 12.14 -15.16 -9.97
N PHE A 50 11.17 -14.48 -9.36
CA PHE A 50 11.14 -14.25 -7.91
C PHE A 50 10.39 -15.31 -7.09
N PHE A 51 9.60 -16.21 -7.69
CA PHE A 51 8.92 -17.30 -6.97
C PHE A 51 9.72 -18.62 -6.97
N ARG A 52 11.05 -18.56 -7.10
CA ARG A 52 11.97 -19.71 -7.02
C ARG A 52 12.67 -19.74 -5.67
N LYS A 53 13.08 -20.94 -5.19
CA LYS A 53 13.84 -21.09 -3.94
C LYS A 53 15.03 -20.13 -3.78
N PRO A 54 15.89 -19.92 -4.80
CA PRO A 54 17.04 -19.01 -4.66
C PRO A 54 16.64 -17.55 -4.45
N ALA A 55 15.42 -17.17 -4.85
CA ALA A 55 14.93 -15.80 -4.69
C ALA A 55 14.51 -15.50 -3.24
N ALA A 56 14.52 -16.48 -2.32
CA ALA A 56 14.21 -16.25 -0.90
C ALA A 56 15.07 -15.13 -0.30
N ALA A 57 16.35 -15.04 -0.67
CA ALA A 57 17.23 -13.95 -0.24
C ALA A 57 16.70 -12.57 -0.66
N ILE A 58 16.18 -12.44 -1.88
CA ILE A 58 15.61 -11.20 -2.42
C ILE A 58 14.39 -10.77 -1.60
N TRP A 59 13.54 -11.73 -1.22
CA TRP A 59 12.38 -11.43 -0.36
C TRP A 59 12.79 -10.98 1.04
N ARG A 60 13.83 -11.56 1.62
CA ARG A 60 14.38 -11.12 2.92
C ARG A 60 14.96 -9.71 2.83
N THR A 61 15.68 -9.40 1.76
CA THR A 61 16.18 -8.03 1.52
C THR A 61 15.01 -7.05 1.40
N ALA A 62 13.99 -7.39 0.62
CA ALA A 62 12.78 -6.56 0.54
C ALA A 62 12.11 -6.36 1.90
N GLN A 63 12.10 -7.38 2.76
CA GLN A 63 11.59 -7.27 4.14
C GLN A 63 12.43 -6.34 5.01
N SER A 64 13.76 -6.40 4.91
CA SER A 64 14.65 -5.50 5.65
C SER A 64 14.48 -4.02 5.27
N ASN A 65 13.91 -3.72 4.11
CA ASN A 65 13.56 -2.35 3.70
C ASN A 65 12.37 -1.78 4.48
N VAL A 66 11.68 -2.58 5.29
CA VAL A 66 10.60 -2.13 6.17
C VAL A 66 11.12 -2.06 7.61
N PRO A 67 11.32 -0.86 8.17
CA PRO A 67 11.79 -0.71 9.54
C PRO A 67 10.87 -1.41 10.54
N ASN A 68 11.46 -2.09 11.52
CA ASN A 68 10.77 -2.80 12.61
C ASN A 68 9.84 -3.94 12.17
N LEU A 69 9.90 -4.39 10.91
CA LEU A 69 9.15 -5.55 10.46
C LEU A 69 9.69 -6.81 11.18
N PRO A 70 8.82 -7.60 11.85
CA PRO A 70 9.24 -8.86 12.44
C PRO A 70 9.81 -9.81 11.38
N PRO A 71 10.70 -10.75 11.76
CA PRO A 71 11.18 -11.76 10.82
C PRO A 71 10.03 -12.64 10.30
N CYS A 72 10.23 -13.27 9.14
CA CYS A 72 9.28 -14.22 8.60
C CYS A 72 9.06 -15.38 9.60
N PRO A 73 7.80 -15.69 9.96
CA PRO A 73 7.45 -16.80 10.86
C PRO A 73 8.05 -18.14 10.43
N VAL A 74 8.42 -18.98 11.39
CA VAL A 74 8.92 -20.33 11.10
C VAL A 74 7.83 -21.14 10.39
N GLY A 75 8.18 -21.75 9.26
CA GLY A 75 7.24 -22.50 8.41
C GLY A 75 6.39 -21.66 7.46
N MET A 76 6.60 -20.33 7.41
CA MET A 76 6.04 -19.46 6.37
C MET A 76 7.07 -19.17 5.28
N ALA A 77 6.63 -19.18 4.03
CA ALA A 77 7.47 -18.78 2.91
C ALA A 77 7.60 -17.25 2.84
N GLU A 78 8.79 -16.75 2.53
CA GLU A 78 9.06 -15.30 2.40
C GLU A 78 8.08 -14.55 1.48
N PRO A 79 7.65 -15.08 0.31
CA PRO A 79 6.66 -14.41 -0.53
C PRO A 79 5.26 -14.37 0.10
N ALA A 80 4.91 -15.35 0.94
CA ALA A 80 3.65 -15.39 1.68
C ALA A 80 3.65 -14.35 2.78
N TYR A 81 4.76 -14.22 3.49
CA TYR A 81 4.92 -13.17 4.48
C TYR A 81 4.86 -11.77 3.86
N ALA A 82 5.54 -11.54 2.74
CA ALA A 82 5.46 -10.28 1.99
C ALA A 82 4.03 -9.95 1.53
N ALA A 83 3.28 -10.97 1.07
CA ALA A 83 1.88 -10.79 0.67
C ALA A 83 0.97 -10.49 1.86
N LEU A 84 1.23 -11.11 3.01
CA LEU A 84 0.53 -10.87 4.27
C LEU A 84 0.72 -9.43 4.73
N VAL A 85 1.97 -8.96 4.85
CA VAL A 85 2.30 -7.59 5.27
C VAL A 85 1.57 -6.55 4.39
N ARG A 86 1.58 -6.73 3.07
CA ARG A 86 0.90 -5.83 2.12
C ARG A 86 -0.62 -5.87 2.23
N ASP A 87 -1.20 -7.03 2.47
CA ASP A 87 -2.66 -7.15 2.53
C ASP A 87 -3.17 -6.63 3.89
N VAL A 88 -2.44 -6.86 4.98
CA VAL A 88 -2.82 -6.41 6.32
C VAL A 88 -2.72 -4.89 6.50
N SER A 89 -1.75 -4.22 5.87
CA SER A 89 -1.70 -2.74 5.87
C SER A 89 -2.97 -2.08 5.31
N LYS A 90 -3.80 -2.82 4.55
CA LYS A 90 -5.08 -2.33 3.99
C LYS A 90 -6.27 -2.48 4.94
N TYR A 91 -6.14 -3.30 5.99
CA TYR A 91 -7.23 -3.68 6.88
C TYR A 91 -7.18 -2.99 8.24
N VAL A 92 -6.30 -2.00 8.46
CA VAL A 92 -6.22 -1.34 9.76
C VAL A 92 -7.13 -0.11 9.85
N GLY A 93 -7.89 -0.04 10.93
CA GLY A 93 -8.88 1.00 11.28
C GLY A 93 -9.76 0.49 12.42
N ALA A 94 -10.21 1.38 13.32
CA ALA A 94 -10.90 1.04 14.57
C ALA A 94 -12.21 0.23 14.40
N ASP A 95 -12.81 0.25 13.20
CA ASP A 95 -14.09 -0.42 12.89
C ASP A 95 -13.95 -1.80 12.22
N LYS A 96 -12.73 -2.34 12.07
CA LYS A 96 -12.51 -3.61 11.35
C LYS A 96 -12.23 -4.76 12.31
N PRO A 97 -12.82 -5.96 12.09
CA PRO A 97 -12.62 -7.11 12.96
C PRO A 97 -11.14 -7.51 12.99
N ASP A 98 -10.68 -7.98 14.16
CA ASP A 98 -9.32 -8.47 14.33
C ASP A 98 -8.98 -9.51 13.27
N ALA A 99 -7.81 -9.34 12.63
CA ALA A 99 -7.31 -10.33 11.69
C ALA A 99 -7.05 -11.65 12.44
N VAL A 100 -7.88 -12.66 12.17
CA VAL A 100 -7.69 -14.02 12.68
C VAL A 100 -6.64 -14.71 11.82
N PHE A 101 -5.49 -14.98 12.42
CA PHE A 101 -4.44 -15.78 11.80
C PHE A 101 -4.82 -17.26 11.91
N ILE A 102 -5.08 -17.92 10.78
CA ILE A 102 -5.26 -19.38 10.76
C ILE A 102 -3.99 -20.01 10.18
N PRO A 103 -3.19 -20.70 11.00
CA PRO A 103 -2.02 -21.42 10.53
C PRO A 103 -2.49 -22.62 9.71
N THR A 104 -2.61 -22.42 8.41
CA THR A 104 -2.57 -23.53 7.47
C THR A 104 -1.25 -23.43 6.74
N SER A 105 -0.58 -24.57 6.62
CA SER A 105 0.65 -24.81 5.86
C SER A 105 0.56 -24.46 4.37
N CYS A 106 -0.62 -24.07 3.89
CA CYS A 106 -0.85 -23.30 2.67
C CYS A 106 -1.61 -22.05 3.11
N SER A 107 -0.89 -20.96 3.36
CA SER A 107 -1.37 -19.73 3.98
C SER A 107 -2.79 -19.33 3.55
N LYS A 108 -3.80 -19.65 4.35
CA LYS A 108 -5.14 -19.07 4.19
C LYS A 108 -5.25 -17.85 5.08
N PHE A 109 -4.87 -16.69 4.53
CA PHE A 109 -5.35 -15.43 5.10
C PHE A 109 -6.84 -15.34 4.84
N LEU A 110 -7.63 -15.44 5.90
CA LEU A 110 -9.07 -15.27 5.82
C LEU A 110 -9.42 -13.79 5.67
N ARG A 111 -10.00 -13.41 4.53
CA ARG A 111 -10.48 -12.04 4.30
C ARG A 111 -11.85 -11.85 4.97
N PRO A 112 -12.08 -10.79 5.75
CA PRO A 112 -13.43 -10.38 6.10
C PRO A 112 -14.12 -9.80 4.87
N ARG A 113 -15.18 -10.45 4.38
CA ARG A 113 -16.10 -9.85 3.39
C ARG A 113 -17.54 -10.25 3.68
N GLY A 114 -18.31 -9.30 4.23
CA GLY A 114 -19.77 -9.21 4.16
C GLY A 114 -20.63 -10.29 4.83
N ARG A 115 -20.22 -11.56 4.86
CA ARG A 115 -20.89 -12.70 5.51
C ARG A 115 -19.92 -13.89 5.61
N GLY A 116 -18.88 -13.77 6.42
CA GLY A 116 -17.91 -14.84 6.68
C GLY A 116 -16.51 -14.61 6.11
N TYR A 117 -15.63 -15.55 6.44
CA TYR A 117 -14.22 -15.55 6.07
C TYR A 117 -14.00 -16.33 4.78
N VAL A 118 -13.47 -15.69 3.74
CA VAL A 118 -13.24 -16.35 2.43
C VAL A 118 -11.75 -16.53 2.16
N ASP A 119 -11.39 -17.72 1.65
CA ASP A 119 -10.05 -18.07 1.16
C ASP A 119 -9.60 -17.03 0.10
N GLY A 120 -8.48 -16.36 0.37
CA GLY A 120 -7.88 -15.34 -0.50
C GLY A 120 -7.40 -15.92 -1.82
N SER A 121 -8.34 -16.19 -2.73
CA SER A 121 -8.20 -16.94 -3.98
C SER A 121 -7.40 -16.22 -5.07
N ARG A 122 -6.15 -15.83 -4.79
CA ARG A 122 -5.12 -15.55 -5.81
C ARG A 122 -3.83 -16.29 -5.48
N GLY A 123 -3.92 -17.62 -5.51
CA GLY A 123 -2.82 -18.59 -5.49
C GLY A 123 -2.02 -18.66 -4.18
N PRO A 124 -1.39 -19.80 -3.87
CA PRO A 124 -0.55 -19.91 -2.68
C PRO A 124 0.74 -19.10 -2.91
N TYR A 125 1.06 -18.17 -2.01
CA TYR A 125 2.32 -17.40 -2.02
C TYR A 125 3.49 -18.21 -1.46
N CYS A 126 3.52 -19.51 -1.72
CA CYS A 126 4.57 -20.41 -1.28
C CYS A 126 5.58 -20.64 -2.41
N LEU A 127 6.83 -20.95 -2.06
CA LEU A 127 7.75 -21.51 -3.04
C LEU A 127 7.21 -22.88 -3.48
N ARG A 128 7.23 -23.14 -4.80
CA ARG A 128 6.56 -24.33 -5.37
C ARG A 128 6.98 -25.64 -4.71
N GLU A 129 8.24 -25.75 -4.35
CA GLU A 129 8.80 -26.96 -3.76
C GLU A 129 8.50 -27.06 -2.26
N GLU A 130 8.37 -25.95 -1.52
CA GLU A 130 7.92 -25.95 -0.11
C GLU A 130 6.47 -26.42 0.04
N LEU A 131 5.63 -26.12 -0.96
CA LEU A 131 4.25 -26.58 -1.02
C LEU A 131 4.15 -28.10 -1.08
N GLU A 132 4.97 -28.71 -1.91
CA GLU A 132 4.97 -30.15 -2.14
C GLU A 132 5.60 -30.90 -0.95
N THR A 133 6.69 -30.38 -0.37
CA THR A 133 7.28 -30.96 0.84
C THR A 133 6.33 -30.88 2.03
N GLY A 134 5.61 -29.76 2.19
CA GLY A 134 4.65 -29.60 3.27
C GLY A 134 3.45 -30.56 3.17
N LYS A 135 2.99 -30.86 1.95
CA LYS A 135 1.92 -31.85 1.73
C LYS A 135 2.39 -33.27 2.06
N ALA A 136 3.55 -33.66 1.53
CA ALA A 136 4.13 -34.99 1.77
C ALA A 136 4.39 -35.27 3.26
N MET A 137 4.86 -34.27 4.00
CA MET A 137 5.09 -34.40 5.44
C MET A 137 3.78 -34.59 6.23
N ARG A 138 2.69 -33.91 5.85
CA ARG A 138 1.38 -34.09 6.51
C ARG A 138 0.80 -35.48 6.25
N ASP A 139 0.90 -35.95 5.01
CA ASP A 139 0.39 -37.26 4.64
C ASP A 139 1.18 -38.38 5.35
N ALA A 140 2.48 -38.18 5.58
CA ALA A 140 3.34 -39.12 6.29
C ALA A 140 3.12 -39.14 7.82
N MET A 141 2.71 -38.02 8.44
CA MET A 141 2.63 -37.89 9.91
C MET A 141 1.21 -38.11 10.47
N LYS A 142 0.19 -38.26 9.62
CA LYS A 142 -1.22 -38.33 10.02
C LYS A 142 -1.56 -39.44 11.02
N ASP A 143 -0.76 -40.52 11.04
CA ASP A 143 -1.01 -41.73 11.83
C ASP A 143 0.00 -41.95 12.97
N THR A 144 0.80 -40.93 13.32
CA THR A 144 1.85 -41.06 14.37
C THR A 144 1.35 -40.61 15.75
N GLU A 145 1.52 -41.44 16.79
CA GLU A 145 1.26 -41.06 18.18
C GLU A 145 2.14 -39.87 18.60
N GLY A 146 1.56 -38.88 19.30
CA GLY A 146 2.25 -37.64 19.71
C GLY A 146 2.25 -36.51 18.67
N TRP A 147 1.65 -36.72 17.48
CA TRP A 147 1.49 -35.67 16.48
C TRP A 147 0.73 -34.45 16.99
N VAL A 148 -0.32 -34.66 17.79
CA VAL A 148 -1.15 -33.59 18.36
C VAL A 148 -0.32 -32.65 19.24
N ASP A 149 0.57 -33.20 20.06
CA ASP A 149 1.41 -32.41 20.97
C ASP A 149 2.48 -31.63 20.21
N GLN A 150 3.13 -32.24 19.21
CA GLN A 150 4.09 -31.56 18.33
C GLN A 150 3.43 -30.43 17.51
N VAL A 151 2.20 -30.65 17.05
CA VAL A 151 1.42 -29.63 16.36
C VAL A 151 1.06 -28.50 17.31
N ASN A 152 0.63 -28.79 18.55
CA ASN A 152 0.31 -27.77 19.54
C ASN A 152 1.52 -26.91 19.93
N GLU A 153 2.70 -27.52 20.09
CA GLU A 153 3.95 -26.78 20.35
C GLU A 153 4.32 -25.87 19.18
N HIS A 154 4.26 -26.39 17.94
CA HIS A 154 4.48 -25.57 16.74
C HIS A 154 3.45 -24.44 16.62
N LEU A 155 2.18 -24.69 16.94
CA LEU A 155 1.13 -23.67 16.94
C LEU A 155 1.37 -22.59 18.00
N SER A 156 1.93 -22.95 19.15
CA SER A 156 2.31 -21.99 20.21
C SER A 156 3.37 -21.00 19.71
N ILE A 157 4.43 -21.50 19.07
CA ILE A 157 5.50 -20.67 18.47
C ILE A 157 4.93 -19.71 17.42
N VAL A 158 4.11 -20.23 16.50
CA VAL A 158 3.50 -19.44 15.44
C VAL A 158 2.54 -18.37 16.00
N ASN A 159 1.83 -18.66 17.09
CA ASN A 159 0.92 -17.70 17.71
C ASN A 159 1.67 -16.56 18.42
N GLU A 160 2.84 -16.83 18.97
CA GLU A 160 3.73 -15.80 19.53
C GLU A 160 4.25 -14.87 18.41
N GLU A 161 4.77 -15.45 17.32
CA GLU A 161 5.22 -14.69 16.14
C GLU A 161 4.07 -13.85 15.53
N ALA A 162 2.85 -14.40 15.48
CA ALA A 162 1.67 -13.68 15.03
C ALA A 162 1.32 -12.50 15.94
N THR A 163 1.59 -12.59 17.24
CA THR A 163 1.35 -11.50 18.20
C THR A 163 2.33 -10.34 17.99
N GLN A 164 3.60 -10.64 17.71
CA GLN A 164 4.60 -9.64 17.34
C GLN A 164 4.20 -8.91 16.04
N LEU A 165 3.75 -9.65 15.03
CA LEU A 165 3.25 -9.08 13.79
C LEU A 165 2.03 -8.18 14.02
N LYS A 166 1.07 -8.61 14.86
CA LYS A 166 -0.09 -7.78 15.23
C LYS A 166 0.33 -6.46 15.87
N THR A 167 1.30 -6.48 16.77
CA THR A 167 1.82 -5.27 17.42
C THR A 167 2.47 -4.33 16.40
N PHE A 168 3.31 -4.86 15.50
CA PHE A 168 3.90 -4.10 14.41
C PHE A 168 2.85 -3.49 13.46
N ILE A 169 1.81 -4.24 13.10
CA ILE A 169 0.72 -3.73 12.27
C ILE A 169 0.03 -2.53 12.94
N ARG A 170 -0.20 -2.60 14.26
CA ARG A 170 -0.79 -1.49 15.02
C ARG A 170 0.12 -0.25 14.99
N THR A 171 1.43 -0.41 15.14
CA THR A 171 2.36 0.73 15.08
C THR A 171 2.41 1.38 13.69
N LEU A 172 2.45 0.58 12.61
CA LEU A 172 2.35 1.08 11.23
C LEU A 172 1.10 1.93 10.99
N SER A 173 0.00 1.53 11.61
CA SER A 173 -1.29 2.18 11.41
C SER A 173 -1.33 3.54 12.08
N VAL A 174 -0.74 3.65 13.26
CA VAL A 174 -0.56 4.94 13.94
C VAL A 174 0.36 5.84 13.12
N SER A 175 1.48 5.34 12.59
CA SER A 175 2.37 6.13 11.73
C SER A 175 1.72 6.56 10.42
N ASP A 176 0.93 5.70 9.77
CA ASP A 176 0.24 6.02 8.53
C ASP A 176 -0.86 7.07 8.74
N ILE A 177 -1.62 6.99 9.85
CA ILE A 177 -2.64 7.98 10.19
C ILE A 177 -1.99 9.33 10.47
N THR A 178 -0.98 9.36 11.33
CA THR A 178 -0.26 10.59 11.68
C THR A 178 0.46 11.22 10.49
N TRP A 179 1.07 10.41 9.61
CA TRP A 179 1.63 10.90 8.34
C TRP A 179 0.56 11.51 7.42
N LYS A 180 -0.60 10.86 7.27
CA LYS A 180 -1.71 11.41 6.48
C LYS A 180 -2.20 12.73 7.05
N GLU A 181 -2.41 12.79 8.35
CA GLU A 181 -2.87 13.99 9.06
C GLU A 181 -1.88 15.15 8.91
N THR A 182 -0.58 14.89 9.10
CA THR A 182 0.47 15.91 8.94
C THR A 182 0.55 16.41 7.50
N MET A 183 0.48 15.52 6.50
CA MET A 183 0.44 15.90 5.08
C MET A 183 -0.81 16.71 4.73
N ILE A 184 -1.99 16.29 5.18
CA ILE A 184 -3.24 17.01 4.95
C ILE A 184 -3.19 18.39 5.61
N LYS A 185 -2.69 18.49 6.84
CA LYS A 185 -2.53 19.75 7.55
C LYS A 185 -1.60 20.71 6.80
N ALA A 186 -0.42 20.24 6.41
CA ALA A 186 0.56 21.03 5.65
C ALA A 186 0.00 21.50 4.29
N LYS A 187 -0.76 20.62 3.60
CA LYS A 187 -1.42 20.98 2.35
C LYS A 187 -2.53 22.00 2.55
N ARG A 188 -3.40 21.83 3.56
CA ARG A 188 -4.46 22.79 3.91
C ARG A 188 -3.89 24.18 4.17
N GLU A 189 -2.79 24.25 4.93
CA GLU A 189 -2.08 25.49 5.22
C GLU A 189 -1.49 26.12 3.95
N SER A 190 -0.84 25.32 3.11
CA SER A 190 -0.28 25.80 1.83
C SER A 190 -1.35 26.32 0.88
N VAL A 191 -2.49 25.60 0.75
CA VAL A 191 -3.64 26.01 -0.05
C VAL A 191 -4.20 27.34 0.47
N ARG A 192 -4.39 27.47 1.79
CA ARG A 192 -4.89 28.71 2.41
C ARG A 192 -3.95 29.89 2.17
N ASN A 193 -2.64 29.68 2.31
CA ASN A 193 -1.64 30.71 2.05
C ASN A 193 -1.65 31.17 0.59
N LYS A 194 -1.76 30.24 -0.37
CA LYS A 194 -1.86 30.59 -1.79
C LYS A 194 -3.16 31.35 -2.13
N LEU A 195 -4.30 30.94 -1.57
CA LEU A 195 -5.56 31.66 -1.77
C LEU A 195 -5.55 33.06 -1.17
N ARG A 196 -4.89 33.24 -0.02
CA ARG A 196 -4.67 34.57 0.57
C ARG A 196 -3.83 35.47 -0.34
N VAL A 197 -2.79 34.93 -0.99
CA VAL A 197 -1.99 35.68 -1.98
C VAL A 197 -2.82 36.06 -3.20
N LEU A 198 -3.80 35.24 -3.58
CA LEU A 198 -4.77 35.52 -4.65
C LEU A 198 -5.88 36.50 -4.21
N GLY A 199 -5.89 36.96 -2.96
CA GLY A 199 -6.83 37.96 -2.45
C GLY A 199 -8.11 37.41 -1.81
N TRP A 200 -8.20 36.10 -1.55
CA TRP A 200 -9.35 35.52 -0.85
C TRP A 200 -9.23 35.69 0.67
N GLU A 201 -10.29 36.19 1.30
CA GLU A 201 -10.33 36.43 2.75
C GLU A 201 -10.81 35.20 3.54
N GLN A 202 -10.47 35.17 4.84
CA GLN A 202 -10.77 34.03 5.71
C GLN A 202 -12.27 33.76 5.88
N GLN A 203 -13.10 34.80 5.78
CA GLN A 203 -14.56 34.73 5.87
C GLN A 203 -15.19 34.12 4.60
N GLU A 204 -14.64 34.39 3.42
CA GLU A 204 -15.10 33.78 2.16
C GLU A 204 -14.79 32.28 2.08
N LEU A 205 -13.84 31.81 2.91
CA LEU A 205 -13.47 30.40 3.05
C LEU A 205 -14.36 29.63 4.05
N GLU A 206 -15.34 30.29 4.68
CA GLU A 206 -16.39 29.61 5.47
C GLU A 206 -17.46 29.04 4.53
N LEU A 207 -17.16 27.85 3.99
CA LEU A 207 -18.03 27.15 3.06
C LEU A 207 -19.23 26.50 3.77
N SER A 208 -20.40 26.53 3.12
CA SER A 208 -21.56 25.73 3.52
C SER A 208 -21.23 24.23 3.55
N ASP A 209 -21.93 23.44 4.37
CA ASP A 209 -21.62 22.02 4.60
C ASP A 209 -21.50 21.19 3.31
N GLY A 210 -22.31 21.49 2.30
CA GLY A 210 -22.26 20.83 0.99
C GLY A 210 -20.97 21.13 0.23
N LEU A 211 -20.57 22.41 0.18
CA LEU A 211 -19.35 22.87 -0.48
C LEU A 211 -18.10 22.47 0.31
N LYS A 212 -18.16 22.50 1.64
CA LYS A 212 -17.10 22.02 2.53
C LYS A 212 -16.76 20.55 2.28
N ARG A 213 -17.75 19.68 2.09
CA ARG A 213 -17.51 18.27 1.70
C ARG A 213 -16.85 18.12 0.32
N GLN A 214 -17.10 19.03 -0.61
CA GLN A 214 -16.43 19.02 -1.92
C GLN A 214 -14.99 19.54 -1.80
N TRP A 215 -14.79 20.58 -1.00
CA TRP A 215 -13.48 21.10 -0.63
C TRP A 215 -12.60 20.04 0.03
N ASP A 216 -13.08 19.40 1.09
CA ASP A 216 -12.35 18.38 1.83
C ASP A 216 -11.93 17.23 0.90
N ARG A 217 -12.80 16.81 -0.02
CA ARG A 217 -12.46 15.78 -1.04
C ARG A 217 -11.30 16.17 -1.96
N ILE A 218 -11.10 17.45 -2.21
CA ILE A 218 -10.04 17.97 -3.07
C ILE A 218 -8.74 18.20 -2.27
N VAL A 219 -8.86 18.78 -1.07
CA VAL A 219 -7.73 19.23 -0.27
C VAL A 219 -7.16 18.11 0.61
N ASP A 220 -8.00 17.22 1.15
CA ASP A 220 -7.60 16.17 2.11
C ASP A 220 -6.97 14.93 1.47
N VAL A 221 -6.46 15.07 0.25
CA VAL A 221 -5.64 14.06 -0.40
C VAL A 221 -4.18 14.24 0.06
N PRO A 222 -3.59 13.27 0.78
CA PRO A 222 -2.25 13.36 1.39
C PRO A 222 -1.16 13.30 0.32
N THR A 223 -0.94 14.43 -0.34
CA THR A 223 -0.04 14.59 -1.48
C THR A 223 0.69 15.93 -1.35
N PRO A 224 1.98 16.02 -1.70
CA PRO A 224 2.68 17.29 -1.68
C PRO A 224 2.06 18.25 -2.71
N LEU A 225 1.91 19.51 -2.31
CA LEU A 225 1.41 20.56 -3.19
C LEU A 225 2.53 21.04 -4.12
N THR A 226 2.59 20.49 -5.32
CA THR A 226 3.52 20.95 -6.37
C THR A 226 2.89 22.08 -7.18
N GLU A 227 3.69 22.92 -7.84
CA GLU A 227 3.18 23.99 -8.72
C GLU A 227 2.26 23.46 -9.83
N ARG A 228 2.63 22.32 -10.42
CA ARG A 228 1.82 21.68 -11.46
C ARG A 228 0.47 21.19 -10.93
N ASN A 229 0.44 20.61 -9.73
CA ASN A 229 -0.81 20.18 -9.12
C ASN A 229 -1.65 21.38 -8.65
N TRP A 230 -0.99 22.45 -8.17
CA TRP A 230 -1.65 23.68 -7.74
C TRP A 230 -2.46 24.31 -8.87
N ALA A 231 -1.89 24.45 -10.07
CA ALA A 231 -2.59 25.07 -11.21
C ALA A 231 -3.94 24.38 -11.52
N TYR A 232 -4.03 23.06 -11.37
CA TYR A 232 -5.28 22.32 -11.54
C TYR A 232 -6.23 22.48 -10.35
N LEU A 233 -5.70 22.49 -9.13
CA LEU A 233 -6.48 22.63 -7.90
C LEU A 233 -7.06 24.03 -7.77
N GLU A 234 -6.31 25.07 -8.11
CA GLU A 234 -6.70 26.47 -8.04
C GLU A 234 -8.02 26.71 -8.78
N VAL A 235 -8.12 26.26 -10.03
CA VAL A 235 -9.35 26.40 -10.85
C VAL A 235 -10.57 25.81 -10.13
N LYS A 236 -10.42 24.62 -9.53
CA LYS A 236 -11.52 23.96 -8.81
C LYS A 236 -11.88 24.69 -7.52
N LEU A 237 -10.87 25.06 -6.73
CA LEU A 237 -11.08 25.71 -5.44
C LEU A 237 -11.69 27.09 -5.62
N VAL A 238 -11.19 27.90 -6.55
CA VAL A 238 -11.75 29.22 -6.90
C VAL A 238 -13.19 29.08 -7.38
N SER A 239 -13.51 28.09 -8.21
CA SER A 239 -14.90 27.87 -8.63
C SER A 239 -15.83 27.57 -7.46
N LEU A 240 -15.38 26.78 -6.48
CA LEU A 240 -16.18 26.45 -5.29
C LEU A 240 -16.37 27.66 -4.38
N ILE A 241 -15.32 28.46 -4.15
CA ILE A 241 -15.39 29.65 -3.30
C ILE A 241 -16.27 30.71 -3.96
N THR A 242 -16.20 30.88 -5.29
CA THR A 242 -17.05 31.82 -6.03
C THR A 242 -18.53 31.46 -5.91
N VAL A 243 -18.87 30.17 -5.98
CA VAL A 243 -20.23 29.69 -5.74
C VAL A 243 -20.66 29.99 -4.30
N ASN A 244 -19.78 29.81 -3.31
CA ASN A 244 -20.07 30.16 -1.92
C ASN A 244 -20.35 31.65 -1.76
N ARG A 245 -19.54 32.52 -2.37
CA ARG A 245 -19.71 33.97 -2.35
C ARG A 245 -21.06 34.40 -2.91
N SER A 246 -21.55 33.76 -3.97
CA SER A 246 -22.89 34.02 -4.54
C SER A 246 -24.05 33.58 -3.64
N GLN A 247 -23.79 32.75 -2.62
CA GLN A 247 -24.79 32.28 -1.65
C GLN A 247 -24.81 33.12 -0.38
N ILE A 248 -23.83 34.01 -0.17
CA ILE A 248 -23.82 34.98 0.92
C ILE A 248 -24.74 36.14 0.50
N PRO A 249 -25.87 36.40 1.20
CA PRO A 249 -26.71 37.55 0.91
C PRO A 249 -25.90 38.84 1.09
N ASP A 250 -26.04 39.77 0.14
CA ASP A 250 -25.44 41.10 0.23
C ASP A 250 -26.12 41.85 1.38
N VAL A 251 -25.49 41.91 2.55
CA VAL A 251 -25.99 42.71 3.68
C VAL A 251 -25.54 44.16 3.48
N HIS A 252 -25.93 44.77 2.36
CA HIS A 252 -25.77 46.20 2.11
C HIS A 252 -26.83 46.69 1.12
N GLU A 253 -28.10 46.75 1.54
CA GLU A 253 -29.06 47.74 1.04
C GLU A 253 -30.36 47.70 1.89
N GLU A 254 -30.32 48.32 3.07
CA GLU A 254 -31.55 48.83 3.70
C GLU A 254 -31.19 49.95 4.69
N SER A 255 -30.64 51.04 4.16
CA SER A 255 -30.61 52.34 4.84
C SER A 255 -30.72 53.47 3.82
N ALA A 256 -31.72 53.40 2.94
CA ALA A 256 -32.17 54.51 2.11
C ALA A 256 -33.51 54.15 1.46
N ASP A 257 -34.61 54.22 2.22
CA ASP A 257 -35.79 55.02 1.83
C ASP A 257 -36.96 54.81 2.81
N MET A 258 -37.38 55.95 3.37
CA MET A 258 -38.63 56.28 4.10
C MET A 258 -38.86 55.77 5.52
#